data_AF-A0A7C5CJ51-F1
#
_entry.id   AF-A0A7C5CJ51-F1
#
_cell.length_a   1.000
_cell.length_b   1.000
_cell.length_c   1.000
_cell.angle_alpha   90.00
_cell.angle_beta   90.00
_cell.angle_gamma   90.00
#
_symmetry.space_group_name_H-M   'P 1'
#
loop_
_entity.id
_entity.type
_entity.pdbx_description
1 polymer ?
#
loop_
_entity_poly.entity_id
_entity_poly.type
_entity_poly.pdbx_seq_one_letter_code
_entity_poly.pdbx_strand_id
1 'polypeptide(L)'
;MKDWYVIRPDSAKALEDPGVKMNYPRYLEILRGKKLPYFQLAKRFEVDYEKEQSLRDLLTLHRSYVKEFFEKIQNEEEKISKERTKEKNLLTLKETIAWKVLESCEFCERKCRVNRKRGDVGFCRAGENMEVSSAFIHLGEEPEITPSFTIFTLGCNLECIHCQNWSIAQWFERGDLMSPQTIARLIDESWEYGVRNVNLVGGEPT
;
A
#
# COMPACT_ATOMS: atom_id res chain seq x y z
N MET A 1 10.29 -6.63 20.01
CA MET A 1 11.28 -7.50 19.34
C MET A 1 12.40 -6.62 18.77
N LYS A 2 13.23 -6.00 19.61
CA LYS A 2 14.29 -5.07 19.15
C LYS A 2 15.58 -5.78 18.70
N ASP A 3 15.75 -7.03 19.12
CA ASP A 3 16.96 -7.83 18.84
C ASP A 3 16.79 -8.76 17.63
N TRP A 4 15.97 -8.38 16.63
CA TRP A 4 15.74 -9.21 15.44
C TRP A 4 17.04 -9.54 14.70
N TYR A 5 18.06 -8.68 14.79
CA TYR A 5 19.38 -8.87 14.20
C TYR A 5 20.16 -10.06 14.80
N VAL A 6 19.80 -10.52 15.99
CA VAL A 6 20.35 -11.76 16.58
C VAL A 6 19.80 -12.98 15.84
N ILE A 7 18.53 -12.93 15.46
CA ILE A 7 17.83 -14.00 14.73
C ILE A 7 18.19 -13.96 13.24
N ARG A 8 18.30 -12.75 12.67
CA ARG A 8 18.58 -12.47 11.25
C ARG A 8 19.83 -11.59 11.07
N PRO A 9 21.04 -12.09 11.42
CA PRO A 9 22.28 -11.34 11.25
C PRO A 9 22.65 -11.14 9.78
N ASP A 10 22.14 -11.98 8.89
CA ASP A 10 22.19 -11.84 7.44
C ASP A 10 21.46 -10.55 7.00
N SER A 11 20.24 -10.32 7.48
CA SER A 11 19.44 -9.13 7.16
C SER A 11 20.08 -7.85 7.68
N ALA A 12 20.80 -7.91 8.80
CA ALA A 12 21.56 -6.78 9.32
C ALA A 12 22.69 -6.35 8.37
N LYS A 13 23.33 -7.31 7.71
CA LYS A 13 24.44 -7.07 6.76
C LYS A 13 23.95 -6.82 5.32
N ALA A 14 22.75 -7.24 4.98
CA ALA A 14 22.23 -7.22 3.61
C ALA A 14 22.23 -5.82 2.97
N LEU A 15 21.99 -4.75 3.75
CA LEU A 15 22.00 -3.38 3.22
C LEU A 15 23.40 -2.91 2.80
N GLU A 16 24.46 -3.59 3.23
CA GLU A 16 25.83 -3.31 2.84
C GLU A 16 26.26 -4.04 1.57
N ASP A 17 25.46 -5.00 1.09
CA ASP A 17 25.72 -5.77 -0.12
C ASP A 17 25.82 -4.83 -1.35
N PRO A 18 26.86 -4.98 -2.20
CA PRO A 18 27.03 -4.15 -3.39
C PRO A 18 25.86 -4.23 -4.37
N GLY A 19 25.23 -5.40 -4.52
CA GLY A 19 24.07 -5.60 -5.37
C GLY A 19 22.85 -4.84 -4.84
N VAL A 20 22.62 -4.88 -3.52
CA VAL A 20 21.54 -4.10 -2.89
C VAL A 20 21.78 -2.59 -3.05
N LYS A 21 23.01 -2.13 -2.81
CA LYS A 21 23.39 -0.71 -2.99
C LYS A 21 23.19 -0.23 -4.43
N MET A 22 23.54 -1.06 -5.41
CA MET A 22 23.42 -0.74 -6.82
C MET A 22 21.96 -0.70 -7.29
N ASN A 23 21.13 -1.68 -6.87
CA ASN A 23 19.77 -1.85 -7.40
C ASN A 23 18.70 -1.07 -6.61
N TYR A 24 18.92 -0.80 -5.32
CA TYR A 24 17.93 -0.17 -4.44
C TYR A 24 18.41 1.15 -3.80
N PRO A 25 19.05 2.07 -4.54
CA PRO A 25 19.65 3.26 -3.94
C PRO A 25 18.63 4.16 -3.25
N ARG A 26 17.43 4.35 -3.83
CA ARG A 26 16.38 5.18 -3.22
C ARG A 26 15.87 4.59 -1.91
N TYR A 27 15.63 3.28 -1.88
CA TYR A 27 15.17 2.58 -0.69
C TYR A 27 16.15 2.76 0.48
N LEU A 28 17.45 2.60 0.23
CA LEU A 28 18.48 2.85 1.23
C LEU A 28 18.49 4.30 1.74
N GLU A 29 18.30 5.28 0.85
CA GLU A 29 18.21 6.69 1.25
C GLU A 29 16.94 7.00 2.05
N ILE A 30 15.84 6.29 1.80
CA ILE A 30 14.62 6.37 2.63
C ILE A 30 14.88 5.82 4.02
N LEU A 31 15.50 4.63 4.13
CA LEU A 31 15.86 4.04 5.43
C LEU A 31 16.82 4.92 6.24
N ARG A 32 17.68 5.68 5.56
CA ARG A 32 18.60 6.66 6.19
C ARG A 32 17.93 8.01 6.52
N GLY A 33 16.65 8.18 6.22
CA GLY A 33 15.92 9.43 6.42
C GLY A 33 16.34 10.59 5.51
N LYS A 34 17.08 10.30 4.41
CA LYS A 34 17.59 11.31 3.47
C LYS A 34 16.61 11.59 2.33
N LYS A 35 15.76 10.63 1.99
CA LYS A 35 14.70 10.78 0.98
C LYS A 35 13.34 10.40 1.53
N LEU A 36 12.29 11.04 1.01
CA LEU A 36 10.91 10.65 1.30
C LEU A 36 10.47 9.51 0.36
N PRO A 37 9.61 8.58 0.79
CA PRO A 37 8.96 7.64 -0.12
C PRO A 37 8.01 8.38 -1.07
N TYR A 38 7.73 7.82 -2.25
CA TYR A 38 6.96 8.51 -3.29
C TYR A 38 5.55 8.91 -2.84
N PHE A 39 4.88 8.11 -2.00
CA PHE A 39 3.55 8.47 -1.51
C PHE A 39 3.59 9.74 -0.64
N GLN A 40 4.67 9.97 0.12
CA GLN A 40 4.84 11.20 0.89
C GLN A 40 5.09 12.41 -0.02
N LEU A 41 5.83 12.24 -1.12
CA LEU A 41 5.99 13.29 -2.15
C LEU A 41 4.67 13.55 -2.88
N ALA A 42 3.89 12.50 -3.19
CA ALA A 42 2.59 12.61 -3.85
C ALA A 42 1.57 13.41 -3.02
N LYS A 43 1.63 13.35 -1.68
CA LYS A 43 0.82 14.20 -0.78
C LYS A 43 1.15 15.70 -0.87
N ARG A 44 2.34 16.04 -1.35
CA ARG A 44 2.86 17.41 -1.47
C ARG A 44 2.74 17.96 -2.89
N PHE A 45 2.40 17.09 -3.84
CA PHE A 45 2.13 17.45 -5.23
C PHE A 45 0.65 17.82 -5.38
N GLU A 46 0.40 19.11 -5.59
CA GLU A 46 -0.94 19.67 -5.77
C GLU A 46 -1.53 19.24 -7.12
N VAL A 47 -2.81 18.91 -7.12
CA VAL A 47 -3.59 18.56 -8.31
C VAL A 47 -4.94 19.26 -8.24
N ASP A 48 -5.55 19.47 -9.40
CA ASP A 48 -6.87 20.10 -9.50
C ASP A 48 -7.89 19.12 -10.08
N TYR A 49 -8.99 18.91 -9.35
CA TYR A 49 -10.10 18.03 -9.72
C TYR A 49 -11.32 18.32 -8.84
N GLU A 50 -12.51 17.99 -9.34
CA GLU A 50 -13.76 18.00 -8.59
C GLU A 50 -14.28 16.58 -8.38
N LYS A 51 -14.80 16.28 -7.19
CA LYS A 51 -15.18 14.90 -6.81
C LYS A 51 -16.35 14.36 -7.64
N GLU A 52 -17.18 15.27 -8.15
CA GLU A 52 -18.37 15.00 -8.93
C GLU A 52 -18.06 14.62 -10.39
N GLN A 53 -16.82 14.85 -10.86
CA GLN A 53 -16.40 14.50 -12.22
C GLN A 53 -16.62 13.01 -12.53
N SER A 54 -16.78 12.68 -13.81
CA SER A 54 -16.94 11.28 -14.21
C SER A 54 -15.68 10.46 -13.85
N LEU A 55 -15.84 9.16 -13.60
CA LEU A 55 -14.70 8.28 -13.33
C LEU A 55 -13.67 8.31 -14.47
N ARG A 56 -14.14 8.44 -15.72
CA ARG A 56 -13.30 8.55 -16.92
C ARG A 56 -12.44 9.82 -16.90
N ASP A 57 -13.01 10.95 -16.50
CA ASP A 57 -12.30 12.22 -16.43
C ASP A 57 -11.26 12.20 -15.31
N LEU A 58 -11.64 11.71 -14.12
CA LEU A 58 -10.73 11.55 -13.00
C LEU A 58 -9.54 10.64 -13.34
N LEU A 59 -9.79 9.49 -14.00
CA LEU A 59 -8.72 8.59 -14.46
C LEU A 59 -7.81 9.24 -15.51
N THR A 60 -8.37 10.12 -16.35
CA THR A 60 -7.60 10.86 -17.35
C THR A 60 -6.71 11.91 -16.71
N LEU A 61 -7.25 12.68 -15.77
CA LEU A 61 -6.48 13.61 -14.94
C LEU A 61 -5.38 12.88 -14.16
N HIS A 62 -5.71 11.76 -13.52
CA HIS A 62 -4.73 10.96 -12.77
C HIS A 62 -3.56 10.51 -13.66
N ARG A 63 -3.82 10.01 -14.87
CA ARG A 63 -2.73 9.64 -15.80
C ARG A 63 -1.84 10.83 -16.16
N SER A 64 -2.44 12.00 -16.38
CA SER A 64 -1.71 13.24 -16.66
C SER A 64 -0.84 13.66 -15.47
N TYR A 65 -1.43 13.72 -14.27
CA TYR A 65 -0.71 14.13 -13.07
C TYR A 65 0.34 13.13 -12.62
N VAL A 66 0.18 11.82 -12.83
CA VAL A 66 1.24 10.84 -12.56
C VAL A 66 2.46 11.10 -13.43
N LYS A 67 2.26 11.41 -14.72
CA LYS A 67 3.35 11.74 -15.63
C LYS A 67 4.07 13.01 -15.17
N GLU A 68 3.31 14.09 -14.93
CA GLU A 68 3.86 15.37 -14.45
C GLU A 68 4.58 15.21 -13.10
N PHE A 69 4.03 14.40 -12.18
CA PHE A 69 4.63 14.13 -10.88
C PHE A 69 6.02 13.51 -11.00
N PHE A 70 6.19 12.48 -11.83
CA PHE A 70 7.50 11.86 -12.02
C PHE A 70 8.48 12.77 -12.77
N GLU A 71 8.02 13.57 -13.73
CA GLU A 71 8.84 14.59 -14.40
C GLU A 71 9.34 15.65 -13.41
N LYS A 72 8.47 16.14 -12.52
CA LYS A 72 8.88 17.12 -11.49
C LYS A 72 9.78 16.51 -10.44
N ILE A 73 9.55 15.28 -9.99
CA ILE A 73 10.43 14.62 -9.02
C ILE A 73 11.85 14.50 -9.55
N GLN A 74 12.04 14.19 -10.83
CA GLN A 74 13.39 14.06 -11.39
C GLN A 74 14.22 15.35 -11.25
N ASN A 75 13.58 16.52 -11.26
CA ASN A 75 14.26 17.81 -11.29
C ASN A 75 14.12 18.62 -10.00
N GLU A 76 13.05 18.43 -9.24
CA GLU A 76 12.62 19.29 -8.13
C GLU A 76 12.28 18.50 -6.85
N GLU A 77 12.74 17.24 -6.70
CA GLU A 77 12.43 16.40 -5.53
C GLU A 77 12.70 17.12 -4.20
N GLU A 78 13.85 17.78 -4.04
CA GLU A 78 14.20 18.44 -2.79
C GLU A 78 13.23 19.58 -2.45
N LYS A 79 12.82 20.37 -3.45
CA LYS A 79 11.84 21.43 -3.28
C LYS A 79 10.48 20.86 -2.88
N ILE A 80 10.00 19.84 -3.60
CA ILE A 80 8.73 19.17 -3.30
C ILE A 80 8.76 18.55 -1.90
N SER A 81 9.88 17.99 -1.47
CA SER A 81 10.00 17.34 -0.15
C SER A 81 9.78 18.30 1.03
N LYS A 82 10.09 19.59 0.84
CA LYS A 82 9.96 20.66 1.84
C LYS A 82 8.57 21.31 1.86
N GLU A 83 7.75 21.05 0.84
CA GLU A 83 6.37 21.55 0.79
C GLU A 83 5.50 20.93 1.89
N ARG A 84 4.47 21.67 2.30
CA ARG A 84 3.40 21.12 3.14
C ARG A 84 2.54 20.13 2.35
N THR A 85 1.89 19.21 3.04
CA THR A 85 0.83 18.39 2.43
C THR A 85 -0.26 19.30 1.88
N LYS A 86 -0.71 19.02 0.65
CA LYS A 86 -1.74 19.80 -0.04
C LYS A 86 -3.09 19.13 0.20
N GLU A 87 -4.16 19.92 0.23
CA GLU A 87 -5.52 19.41 0.43
C GLU A 87 -5.96 18.54 -0.76
N LYS A 88 -5.93 19.10 -1.98
CA LYS A 88 -6.04 18.33 -3.21
C LYS A 88 -4.63 17.95 -3.68
N ASN A 89 -4.32 16.66 -3.55
CA ASN A 89 -3.03 16.09 -3.96
C ASN A 89 -3.22 14.78 -4.72
N LEU A 90 -2.14 14.26 -5.31
CA LEU A 90 -2.19 13.06 -6.15
C LEU A 90 -2.78 11.83 -5.43
N LEU A 91 -2.54 11.67 -4.12
CA LEU A 91 -3.15 10.57 -3.35
C LEU A 91 -4.64 10.78 -3.11
N THR A 92 -5.10 12.00 -2.83
CA THR A 92 -6.54 12.28 -2.65
C THR A 92 -7.32 12.10 -3.95
N LEU A 93 -6.68 12.37 -5.11
CA LEU A 93 -7.27 12.06 -6.41
C LEU A 93 -7.41 10.53 -6.61
N LYS A 94 -6.37 9.76 -6.26
CA LYS A 94 -6.44 8.28 -6.28
C LYS A 94 -7.51 7.73 -5.33
N GLU A 95 -7.60 8.28 -4.12
CA GLU A 95 -8.63 7.94 -3.14
C GLU A 95 -10.04 8.21 -3.70
N THR A 96 -10.26 9.40 -4.28
CA THR A 96 -11.54 9.76 -4.91
C THR A 96 -11.91 8.79 -6.03
N ILE A 97 -10.94 8.43 -6.88
CA ILE A 97 -11.12 7.43 -7.93
C ILE A 97 -11.52 6.08 -7.33
N ALA A 98 -10.80 5.60 -6.32
CA ALA A 98 -11.08 4.31 -5.68
C ALA A 98 -12.49 4.27 -5.09
N TRP A 99 -12.91 5.32 -4.38
CA TRP A 99 -14.27 5.44 -3.86
C TRP A 99 -15.35 5.46 -4.93
N LYS A 100 -15.06 6.05 -6.08
CA LYS A 100 -15.99 6.08 -7.23
C LYS A 100 -16.07 4.74 -7.94
N VAL A 101 -14.95 3.99 -8.00
CA VAL A 101 -14.95 2.61 -8.52
C VAL A 101 -15.82 1.71 -7.64
N LEU A 102 -15.83 1.90 -6.31
CA LEU A 102 -16.68 1.09 -5.41
C LEU A 102 -18.19 1.22 -5.67
N GLU A 103 -18.66 2.30 -6.29
CA GLU A 103 -20.08 2.49 -6.66
C GLU A 103 -20.54 1.57 -7.79
N SER A 104 -19.60 1.09 -8.60
CA SER A 104 -19.79 0.10 -9.67
C SER A 104 -18.48 -0.69 -9.81
N CYS A 105 -18.24 -1.62 -8.88
CA CYS A 105 -16.94 -2.24 -8.66
C CYS A 105 -16.39 -2.97 -9.90
N GLU A 106 -15.22 -2.54 -10.35
CA GLU A 106 -14.44 -3.15 -11.45
C GLU A 106 -12.98 -3.45 -11.06
N PHE A 107 -12.68 -3.60 -9.77
CA PHE A 107 -11.30 -3.84 -9.29
C PHE A 107 -10.70 -5.17 -9.76
N CYS A 108 -11.51 -6.22 -9.87
CA CYS A 108 -11.09 -7.50 -10.42
C CYS A 108 -11.62 -7.71 -11.84
N GLU A 109 -11.02 -8.65 -12.58
CA GLU A 109 -11.40 -8.96 -13.97
C GLU A 109 -12.84 -9.47 -14.14
N ARG A 110 -13.51 -9.88 -13.05
CA ARG A 110 -14.92 -10.24 -13.10
C ARG A 110 -15.84 -9.05 -13.32
N LYS A 111 -15.39 -7.82 -13.01
CA LYS A 111 -16.10 -6.55 -13.25
C LYS A 111 -17.59 -6.65 -12.88
N CYS A 112 -17.85 -7.09 -11.65
CA CYS A 112 -19.21 -7.41 -11.19
C CYS A 112 -20.15 -6.20 -11.09
N ARG A 113 -19.61 -4.97 -11.06
CA ARG A 113 -20.36 -3.70 -11.02
C ARG A 113 -21.35 -3.55 -9.86
N VAL A 114 -21.19 -4.35 -8.80
CA VAL A 114 -21.95 -4.18 -7.56
C VAL A 114 -21.58 -2.85 -6.91
N ASN A 115 -22.52 -2.26 -6.17
CA ASN A 115 -22.28 -1.04 -5.42
C ASN A 115 -21.89 -1.38 -3.98
N ARG A 116 -20.59 -1.43 -3.71
CA ARG A 116 -20.07 -1.83 -2.39
C ARG A 116 -20.42 -0.84 -1.28
N LYS A 117 -20.62 0.44 -1.63
CA LYS A 117 -21.06 1.49 -0.68
C LYS A 117 -22.50 1.30 -0.19
N ARG A 118 -23.27 0.42 -0.84
CA ARG A 118 -24.61 0.02 -0.40
C ARG A 118 -24.62 -1.32 0.35
N GLY A 119 -23.44 -1.92 0.54
CA GLY A 119 -23.28 -3.25 1.13
C GLY A 119 -23.41 -4.39 0.12
N ASP A 120 -23.53 -4.12 -1.18
CA ASP A 120 -23.60 -5.16 -2.20
C ASP A 120 -22.24 -5.84 -2.37
N VAL A 121 -22.22 -7.16 -2.48
CA VAL A 121 -21.00 -7.95 -2.68
C VAL A 121 -21.06 -8.75 -3.97
N GLY A 122 -19.90 -8.85 -4.64
CA GLY A 122 -19.75 -9.64 -5.86
C GLY A 122 -19.33 -11.08 -5.56
N PHE A 123 -18.89 -11.80 -6.60
CA PHE A 123 -18.34 -13.15 -6.47
C PHE A 123 -17.21 -13.22 -5.42
N CYS A 124 -16.35 -12.20 -5.39
CA CYS A 124 -15.25 -12.16 -4.45
C CYS A 124 -15.67 -11.85 -3.02
N ARG A 125 -16.96 -11.58 -2.70
CA ARG A 125 -17.49 -11.35 -1.33
C ARG A 125 -16.90 -10.17 -0.54
N ALA A 126 -15.83 -9.55 -1.01
CA ALA A 126 -15.24 -8.38 -0.37
C ALA A 126 -16.24 -7.21 -0.35
N GLY A 127 -16.33 -6.55 0.80
CA GLY A 127 -17.18 -5.39 1.03
C GLY A 127 -16.46 -4.06 0.75
N GLU A 128 -16.94 -3.00 1.40
CA GLU A 128 -16.32 -1.66 1.43
C GLU A 128 -15.13 -1.60 2.41
N ASN A 129 -15.23 -2.31 3.53
CA ASN A 129 -14.23 -2.26 4.60
C ASN A 129 -13.17 -3.35 4.43
N MET A 130 -11.96 -3.04 4.91
CA MET A 130 -10.87 -4.00 4.98
C MET A 130 -10.99 -4.86 6.24
N GLU A 131 -10.98 -6.18 6.05
CA GLU A 131 -10.90 -7.16 7.14
C GLU A 131 -9.46 -7.67 7.24
N VAL A 132 -8.90 -7.67 8.45
CA VAL A 132 -7.51 -8.03 8.72
C VAL A 132 -7.47 -9.28 9.58
N SER A 133 -6.77 -10.29 9.08
CA SER A 133 -6.59 -11.58 9.74
C SER A 133 -5.48 -11.52 10.78
N SER A 134 -4.38 -10.86 10.43
CA SER A 134 -3.25 -10.64 11.33
C SER A 134 -2.38 -9.48 10.86
N ALA A 135 -1.68 -8.85 11.80
CA ALA A 135 -0.66 -7.84 11.53
C ALA A 135 0.53 -8.05 12.49
N PHE A 136 1.73 -8.28 11.94
CA PHE A 136 2.90 -8.64 12.75
C PHE A 136 4.22 -8.31 12.06
N ILE A 137 5.31 -8.27 12.84
CA ILE A 137 6.67 -8.15 12.31
C ILE A 137 7.11 -9.54 11.79
N HIS A 138 7.27 -9.64 10.48
CA HIS A 138 7.69 -10.83 9.78
C HIS A 138 9.21 -10.82 9.55
N LEU A 139 9.85 -11.92 9.94
CA LEU A 139 11.29 -12.15 9.78
C LEU A 139 11.60 -13.24 8.74
N GLY A 140 10.64 -13.63 7.90
CA GLY A 140 10.81 -14.67 6.89
C GLY A 140 11.07 -14.16 5.47
N GLU A 141 11.10 -12.83 5.26
CA GLU A 141 11.36 -12.22 3.96
C GLU A 141 12.85 -12.31 3.57
N GLU A 142 13.17 -11.84 2.36
CA GLU A 142 14.53 -11.66 1.88
C GLU A 142 15.35 -10.73 2.81
N PRO A 143 16.67 -10.94 2.90
CA PRO A 143 17.50 -10.24 3.88
C PRO A 143 17.43 -8.70 3.82
N GLU A 144 17.36 -8.11 2.62
CA GLU A 144 17.34 -6.66 2.41
C GLU A 144 16.04 -5.98 2.87
N ILE A 145 14.93 -6.72 2.93
CA ILE A 145 13.62 -6.22 3.34
C ILE A 145 13.17 -6.78 4.71
N THR A 146 13.99 -7.60 5.36
CA THR A 146 13.75 -8.03 6.74
C THR A 146 14.31 -7.02 7.74
N PRO A 147 13.58 -6.64 8.81
CA PRO A 147 12.20 -7.03 9.14
C PRO A 147 11.16 -6.31 8.27
N SER A 148 10.08 -7.02 7.95
CA SER A 148 8.89 -6.45 7.29
C SER A 148 7.72 -6.40 8.26
N PHE A 149 6.90 -5.36 8.20
CA PHE A 149 5.60 -5.37 8.88
C PHE A 149 4.55 -5.90 7.92
N THR A 150 4.06 -7.11 8.20
CA THR A 150 3.14 -7.83 7.34
C THR A 150 1.72 -7.72 7.87
N ILE A 151 0.79 -7.37 6.99
CA ILE A 151 -0.64 -7.26 7.26
C ILE A 151 -1.35 -8.23 6.32
N PHE A 152 -1.94 -9.29 6.88
CA PHE A 152 -2.77 -10.23 6.14
C PHE A 152 -4.22 -9.76 6.13
N THR A 153 -4.71 -9.40 4.96
CA THR A 153 -6.12 -9.12 4.69
C THR A 153 -6.89 -10.39 4.37
N LEU A 154 -8.18 -10.44 4.74
CA LEU A 154 -9.04 -11.55 4.35
C LEU A 154 -9.56 -11.36 2.93
N GLY A 155 -9.74 -12.49 2.26
CA GLY A 155 -10.46 -12.55 1.02
C GLY A 155 -9.63 -12.60 -0.24
N CYS A 156 -10.11 -13.41 -1.20
CA CYS A 156 -9.49 -13.59 -2.49
C CYS A 156 -10.56 -13.81 -3.56
N ASN A 157 -10.38 -13.19 -4.72
CA ASN A 157 -11.20 -13.42 -5.90
C ASN A 157 -10.82 -14.71 -6.67
N LEU A 158 -9.82 -15.45 -6.19
CA LEU A 158 -9.35 -16.75 -6.68
C LEU A 158 -9.63 -17.88 -5.68
N GLU A 159 -9.72 -19.11 -6.17
CA GLU A 159 -9.95 -20.33 -5.38
C GLU A 159 -8.86 -21.39 -5.68
N CYS A 160 -7.59 -21.03 -5.45
CA CYS A 160 -6.46 -21.90 -5.78
C CYS A 160 -6.46 -23.18 -4.93
N ILE A 161 -6.41 -24.35 -5.58
CA ILE A 161 -6.41 -25.67 -4.91
C ILE A 161 -5.22 -25.92 -3.97
N HIS A 162 -4.14 -25.16 -4.16
CA HIS A 162 -2.88 -25.26 -3.42
C HIS A 162 -2.59 -23.97 -2.63
N CYS A 163 -3.62 -23.19 -2.30
CA CYS A 163 -3.45 -21.96 -1.55
C CYS A 163 -2.96 -22.25 -0.13
N GLN A 164 -1.75 -21.80 0.21
CA GLN A 164 -1.20 -21.94 1.57
C GLN A 164 -2.02 -21.15 2.60
N ASN A 165 -2.59 -20.02 2.18
CA ASN A 165 -3.42 -19.14 3.01
C ASN A 165 -4.91 -19.33 2.71
N TRP A 166 -5.35 -20.53 2.30
CA TRP A 166 -6.73 -20.80 1.87
C TRP A 166 -7.77 -20.34 2.88
N SER A 167 -7.52 -20.58 4.18
CA SER A 167 -8.44 -20.24 5.26
C SER A 167 -8.67 -18.73 5.39
N ILE A 168 -7.62 -17.91 5.21
CA ILE A 168 -7.70 -16.44 5.15
C ILE A 168 -8.36 -15.99 3.84
N ALA A 169 -7.94 -16.58 2.72
CA ALA A 169 -8.38 -16.22 1.37
C ALA A 169 -9.88 -16.49 1.14
N GLN A 170 -10.46 -17.48 1.82
CA GLN A 170 -11.85 -17.91 1.64
C GLN A 170 -12.79 -17.47 2.76
N TRP A 171 -12.38 -16.51 3.62
CA TRP A 171 -13.15 -16.09 4.81
C TRP A 171 -13.54 -17.26 5.72
N PHE A 172 -12.69 -18.29 5.80
CA PHE A 172 -12.89 -19.38 6.76
C PHE A 172 -12.46 -18.94 8.17
N GLU A 173 -11.39 -18.15 8.25
CA GLU A 173 -11.00 -17.46 9.48
C GLU A 173 -11.85 -16.22 9.73
N ARG A 174 -11.87 -15.76 10.98
CA ARG A 174 -12.47 -14.47 11.35
C ARG A 174 -11.38 -13.42 11.41
N GLY A 175 -11.56 -12.31 10.70
CA GLY A 175 -10.71 -11.14 10.84
C GLY A 175 -11.35 -10.04 11.66
N ASP A 176 -10.55 -9.01 11.92
CA ASP A 176 -10.97 -7.76 12.54
C ASP A 176 -11.21 -6.70 11.46
N LEU A 177 -12.31 -5.96 11.60
CA LEU A 177 -12.53 -4.75 10.82
C LEU A 177 -11.58 -3.66 11.32
N MET A 178 -10.64 -3.25 10.49
CA MET A 178 -9.67 -2.22 10.84
C MET A 178 -9.83 -0.99 9.96
N SER A 179 -9.94 0.17 10.58
CA SER A 179 -9.96 1.45 9.84
C SER A 179 -8.58 1.77 9.25
N PRO A 180 -8.51 2.54 8.15
CA PRO A 180 -7.23 2.98 7.59
C PRO A 180 -6.33 3.69 8.61
N GLN A 181 -6.91 4.43 9.56
CA GLN A 181 -6.18 5.13 10.62
C GLN A 181 -5.57 4.16 11.62
N THR A 182 -6.27 3.07 11.94
CA THR A 182 -5.76 2.03 12.83
C THR A 182 -4.55 1.35 12.20
N ILE A 183 -4.63 1.06 10.91
CA ILE A 183 -3.55 0.42 10.15
C ILE A 183 -2.34 1.34 9.99
N ALA A 184 -2.57 2.62 9.66
CA ALA A 184 -1.50 3.62 9.60
C ALA A 184 -0.77 3.73 10.95
N ARG A 185 -1.51 3.75 12.07
CA ARG A 185 -0.91 3.76 13.41
C ARG A 185 -0.06 2.52 13.68
N LEU A 186 -0.54 1.33 13.33
CA LEU A 186 0.24 0.08 13.48
C LEU A 186 1.52 0.10 12.64
N ILE A 187 1.45 0.63 11.42
CA ILE A 187 2.62 0.83 10.55
C ILE A 187 3.62 1.77 11.21
N ASP A 188 3.18 2.93 11.70
CA ASP A 188 4.04 3.91 12.36
C ASP A 188 4.67 3.33 13.65
N GLU A 189 3.90 2.61 14.46
CA GLU A 189 4.41 1.90 15.64
C GLU A 189 5.45 0.82 15.27
N SER A 190 5.27 0.13 14.14
CA SER A 190 6.18 -0.91 13.67
C SER A 190 7.55 -0.36 13.24
N TRP A 191 7.58 0.89 12.75
CA TRP A 191 8.81 1.57 12.33
C TRP A 191 9.81 1.71 13.47
N GLU A 192 9.32 1.97 14.69
CA GLU A 192 10.14 2.06 15.92
C GLU A 192 10.85 0.74 16.30
N TYR A 193 10.45 -0.38 15.67
CA TYR A 193 11.11 -1.69 15.81
C TYR A 193 12.14 -1.98 14.72
N GLY A 194 12.44 -1.00 13.85
CA GLY A 194 13.42 -1.15 12.77
C GLY A 194 12.90 -1.93 11.56
N VAL A 195 11.58 -2.04 11.43
CA VAL A 195 10.95 -2.53 10.20
C VAL A 195 11.33 -1.65 9.03
N ARG A 196 11.56 -2.27 7.87
CA ARG A 196 12.06 -1.57 6.68
C ARG A 196 11.00 -1.35 5.60
N ASN A 197 9.89 -2.09 5.66
CA ASN A 197 8.79 -2.02 4.69
C ASN A 197 7.49 -2.53 5.31
N VAL A 198 6.39 -2.31 4.58
CA VAL A 198 5.07 -2.85 4.90
C VAL A 198 4.63 -3.77 3.77
N ASN A 199 4.27 -5.01 4.10
CA ASN A 199 3.73 -5.99 3.19
C ASN A 199 2.22 -6.11 3.42
N LEU A 200 1.42 -5.58 2.49
CA LEU A 200 -0.02 -5.81 2.45
C LEU A 200 -0.27 -7.09 1.65
N VAL A 201 -0.55 -8.17 2.35
CA VAL A 201 -0.71 -9.53 1.80
C VAL A 201 -2.03 -10.12 2.30
N GLY A 202 -2.28 -11.40 2.03
CA GLY A 202 -3.58 -12.03 2.28
C GLY A 202 -4.00 -12.86 1.10
N GLY A 203 -5.20 -12.58 0.59
CA GLY A 203 -5.63 -12.99 -0.74
C GLY A 203 -5.53 -11.85 -1.75
N GLU A 204 -6.32 -11.96 -2.81
CA GLU A 204 -6.47 -10.96 -3.88
C GLU A 204 -7.88 -10.36 -3.82
N PRO A 205 -8.14 -9.37 -2.95
CA PRO A 205 -9.45 -8.72 -2.90
C PRO A 205 -9.63 -7.69 -4.02
N THR A 206 -8.52 -7.23 -4.65
CA THR A 206 -8.31 -6.01 -5.49
C THR A 206 -9.03 -4.76 -5.03
#